data_AF-A0A836GC12-F1
#
_entry.id   AF-A0A836GC12-F1
#
_cell.length_a   1.000
_cell.length_b   1.000
_cell.length_c   1.000
_cell.angle_alpha   90.00
_cell.angle_beta   90.00
_cell.angle_gamma   90.00
#
_symmetry.space_group_name_H-M   'P 1'
#
loop_
_entity.id
_entity.type
_entity.pdbx_description
1 polymer ?
#
loop_
_entity_poly.entity_id
_entity_poly.type
_entity_poly.pdbx_seq_one_letter_code
_entity_poly.pdbx_strand_id
1 'polypeptide(L)'
;MSMTELAAAVALLQGTKALFVATNPDPADPVGANHFLLPSSGAILAAVTTAIGRQPDVLCGKPSSTMGRLLMEKEAQDGKVVLPHRALMVGDRLMTDIQFGKGIGARTALVLSGAEKLTRVEEVDVKRIGAWGQ
;
A
#
# COMPACT_ATOMS: atom_id res chain seq x y z
N MET A 1 17.48 0.55 -7.01
CA MET A 1 17.49 1.68 -7.94
C MET A 1 18.77 2.47 -7.73
N SER A 2 19.59 2.61 -8.75
CA SER A 2 20.78 3.46 -8.75
C SER A 2 20.39 4.95 -8.82
N MET A 3 21.30 5.84 -8.43
CA MET A 3 21.07 7.29 -8.58
C MET A 3 20.82 7.70 -10.03
N THR A 4 21.42 7.00 -11.00
CA THR A 4 21.21 7.24 -12.42
C THR A 4 19.77 6.90 -12.84
N GLU A 5 19.23 5.77 -12.39
CA GLU A 5 17.84 5.38 -12.66
C GLU A 5 16.85 6.35 -12.02
N LEU A 6 17.12 6.78 -10.78
CA LEU A 6 16.30 7.77 -10.08
C LEU A 6 16.29 9.10 -10.83
N ALA A 7 17.46 9.60 -11.24
CA ALA A 7 17.59 10.85 -11.98
C ALA A 7 16.84 10.78 -13.33
N ALA A 8 16.93 9.66 -14.04
CA ALA A 8 16.21 9.45 -15.29
C ALA A 8 14.68 9.46 -15.07
N ALA A 9 14.19 8.76 -14.04
CA ALA A 9 12.77 8.76 -13.70
C ALA A 9 12.25 10.17 -13.36
N VAL A 10 12.99 10.92 -12.54
CA VAL A 10 12.65 12.31 -12.17
C VAL A 10 12.60 13.21 -13.40
N ALA A 11 13.62 13.14 -14.27
CA ALA A 11 13.69 13.96 -15.49
C ALA A 11 12.51 13.67 -16.44
N LEU A 12 12.15 12.39 -16.61
CA LEU A 12 10.98 12.00 -17.43
C LEU A 12 9.67 12.53 -16.85
N LEU A 13 9.49 12.41 -15.53
CA LEU A 13 8.26 12.84 -14.86
C LEU A 13 8.10 14.36 -14.80
N GLN A 14 9.19 15.12 -14.82
CA GLN A 14 9.17 16.59 -14.88
C GLN A 14 9.05 17.12 -16.30
N GLY A 15 9.76 16.52 -17.26
CA GLY A 15 9.85 16.99 -18.64
C GLY A 15 8.69 16.57 -19.54
N THR A 16 7.82 15.68 -19.07
CA THR A 16 6.73 15.12 -19.87
C THR A 16 5.42 15.07 -19.08
N LYS A 17 4.32 14.73 -19.77
CA LYS A 17 3.03 14.40 -19.14
C LYS A 17 2.89 12.90 -18.84
N ALA A 18 4.00 12.22 -18.57
CA ALA A 18 3.98 10.79 -18.26
C ALA A 18 3.18 10.53 -16.97
N LEU A 19 2.38 9.45 -17.01
CA LEU A 19 1.65 8.97 -15.86
C LEU A 19 2.62 8.42 -14.81
N PHE A 20 2.49 8.87 -13.57
CA PHE A 20 3.27 8.40 -12.44
C PHE A 20 2.50 7.31 -11.68
N VAL A 21 2.88 6.06 -11.92
CA VAL A 21 2.23 4.89 -11.31
C VAL A 21 3.15 4.29 -10.25
N ALA A 22 2.62 4.12 -9.03
CA ALA A 22 3.29 3.48 -7.92
C ALA A 22 2.64 2.13 -7.58
N THR A 23 3.44 1.17 -7.12
CA THR A 23 2.97 -0.18 -6.81
C THR A 23 2.50 -0.30 -5.36
N ASN A 24 3.34 0.03 -4.38
CA ASN A 24 3.02 0.05 -2.96
C ASN A 24 3.79 1.18 -2.25
N PRO A 25 3.21 1.81 -1.21
CA PRO A 25 3.84 2.92 -0.50
C PRO A 25 4.62 2.46 0.74
N ASP A 26 4.91 1.16 0.87
CA ASP A 26 5.53 0.62 2.08
C ASP A 26 7.00 1.10 2.21
N PRO A 27 7.37 1.79 3.29
CA PRO A 27 8.68 2.45 3.37
C PRO A 27 9.84 1.46 3.51
N ALA A 28 9.63 0.38 4.27
CA ALA A 28 10.63 -0.65 4.53
C ALA A 28 9.92 -1.97 4.83
N ASP A 29 10.61 -3.10 4.64
CA ASP A 29 10.13 -4.45 4.93
C ASP A 29 11.08 -5.19 5.88
N PRO A 30 10.57 -6.03 6.80
CA PRO A 30 11.39 -6.85 7.68
C PRO A 30 12.07 -7.97 6.89
N VAL A 31 13.39 -8.12 7.05
CA VAL A 31 14.19 -9.14 6.37
C VAL A 31 15.04 -9.93 7.36
N GLY A 32 15.04 -11.26 7.17
CA GLY A 32 15.82 -12.22 7.96
C GLY A 32 15.27 -12.47 9.37
N ALA A 33 15.91 -13.39 10.09
CA ALA A 33 15.49 -13.80 11.44
C ALA A 33 15.59 -12.66 12.48
N ASN A 34 16.44 -11.67 12.22
CA ASN A 34 16.63 -10.52 13.11
C ASN A 34 15.63 -9.38 12.84
N HIS A 35 14.74 -9.53 11.85
CA HIS A 35 13.72 -8.55 11.49
C HIS A 35 14.25 -7.14 11.20
N PHE A 36 15.42 -7.04 10.56
CA PHE A 36 15.93 -5.73 10.12
C PHE A 36 15.01 -5.13 9.07
N LEU A 37 14.67 -3.85 9.23
CA LEU A 37 13.87 -3.11 8.25
C LEU A 37 14.78 -2.64 7.13
N LEU A 38 14.59 -3.19 5.92
CA LEU A 38 15.28 -2.76 4.72
C LEU A 38 14.36 -1.90 3.84
N PRO A 39 14.88 -0.88 3.15
CA PRO A 39 14.07 -0.03 2.27
C PRO A 39 13.27 -0.84 1.25
N SER A 40 12.00 -0.49 1.09
CA SER A 40 11.10 -1.09 0.10
C SER A 40 10.67 -0.06 -0.94
N SER A 41 9.66 -0.38 -1.74
CA SER A 41 9.20 0.45 -2.86
C SER A 41 8.79 1.86 -2.42
N GLY A 42 8.23 2.00 -1.21
CA GLY A 42 7.86 3.28 -0.62
C GLY A 42 9.03 4.21 -0.35
N ALA A 43 10.24 3.70 -0.07
CA ALA A 43 11.43 4.54 0.08
C ALA A 43 11.84 5.19 -1.25
N ILE A 44 11.80 4.42 -2.34
CA ILE A 44 12.05 4.94 -3.69
C ILE A 44 10.93 5.91 -4.09
N LEU A 45 9.67 5.55 -3.81
CA LEU A 45 8.52 6.43 -4.05
C LEU A 45 8.67 7.77 -3.33
N ALA A 46 9.09 7.76 -2.06
CA ALA A 46 9.36 8.97 -1.28
C ALA A 46 10.47 9.82 -1.92
N ALA A 47 11.56 9.20 -2.39
CA ALA A 47 12.64 9.91 -3.07
C ALA A 47 12.15 10.59 -4.37
N VAL A 48 11.39 9.86 -5.20
CA VAL A 48 10.83 10.40 -6.45
C VAL A 48 9.84 11.52 -6.16
N THR A 49 8.84 11.28 -5.30
CA THR A 49 7.80 12.27 -4.94
C THR A 49 8.39 13.55 -4.35
N THR A 50 9.43 13.42 -3.51
CA THR A 50 10.16 14.57 -2.95
C THR A 50 10.85 15.37 -4.06
N ALA A 51 11.50 14.70 -5.02
CA ALA A 51 12.21 15.37 -6.10
C ALA A 51 11.29 16.08 -7.10
N ILE A 52 10.11 15.52 -7.40
CA ILE A 52 9.17 16.08 -8.38
C ILE A 52 8.06 16.94 -7.75
N GLY A 53 7.92 16.94 -6.42
CA GLY A 53 6.91 17.73 -5.71
C GLY A 53 5.47 17.31 -5.94
N ARG A 54 5.22 16.10 -6.48
CA ARG A 54 3.88 15.55 -6.70
C ARG A 54 3.77 14.09 -6.28
N GLN A 55 2.57 13.70 -5.87
CA GLN A 55 2.21 12.32 -5.54
C GLN A 55 1.97 11.48 -6.81
N PRO A 56 2.04 10.14 -6.72
CA PRO A 56 1.68 9.27 -7.84
C PRO A 56 0.22 9.50 -8.27
N ASP A 57 -0.01 9.49 -9.58
CA ASP A 57 -1.35 9.60 -10.17
C ASP A 57 -2.17 8.35 -9.87
N VAL A 58 -1.50 7.19 -9.79
CA VAL A 58 -2.12 5.90 -9.47
C VAL A 58 -1.26 5.15 -8.47
N LEU A 59 -1.89 4.67 -7.40
CA LEU A 59 -1.33 3.66 -6.50
C LEU A 59 -2.07 2.35 -6.74
N CYS A 60 -1.38 1.34 -7.27
CA CYS A 60 -2.00 0.09 -7.71
C CYS A 60 -2.28 -0.88 -6.55
N GLY A 61 -1.37 -0.94 -5.58
CA GLY A 61 -1.47 -1.82 -4.42
C GLY A 61 -2.19 -1.18 -3.24
N LYS A 62 -2.12 -1.84 -2.09
CA LYS A 62 -2.69 -1.37 -0.83
C LYS A 62 -2.14 0.02 -0.47
N PRO A 63 -2.95 0.95 0.04
CA PRO A 63 -4.36 0.81 0.47
C PRO A 63 -5.41 0.95 -0.64
N SER A 64 -5.02 1.09 -1.91
CA SER A 64 -5.97 1.28 -3.01
C SER A 64 -6.94 0.11 -3.15
N SER A 65 -8.24 0.40 -3.18
CA SER A 65 -9.29 -0.62 -3.35
C SER A 65 -9.31 -1.25 -4.75
N THR A 66 -8.58 -0.68 -5.72
CA THR A 66 -8.56 -1.14 -7.13
C THR A 66 -8.20 -2.60 -7.24
N MET A 67 -7.13 -3.04 -6.57
CA MET A 67 -6.70 -4.44 -6.59
C MET A 67 -7.79 -5.38 -6.05
N GLY A 68 -8.51 -4.99 -4.99
CA GLY A 68 -9.56 -5.81 -4.42
C GLY A 68 -10.78 -5.94 -5.33
N ARG A 69 -11.16 -4.87 -6.03
CA ARG A 69 -12.25 -4.91 -7.03
C ARG A 69 -11.91 -5.84 -8.19
N LEU A 70 -10.70 -5.73 -8.73
CA LEU A 70 -10.22 -6.60 -9.81
C LEU A 70 -10.21 -8.08 -9.40
N LEU A 71 -9.81 -8.39 -8.16
CA LEU A 71 -9.86 -9.76 -7.63
C LEU A 71 -11.30 -10.28 -7.55
N MET A 72 -12.23 -9.47 -7.02
CA MET A 72 -13.65 -9.87 -6.93
C MET A 72 -14.29 -10.06 -8.31
N GLU A 73 -13.98 -9.18 -9.27
CA GLU A 73 -14.43 -9.29 -10.65
C GLU A 73 -13.89 -10.58 -11.31
N LYS A 74 -12.61 -10.90 -11.09
CA LYS A 74 -12.01 -12.12 -11.62
C LYS A 74 -12.66 -13.38 -11.05
N GLU A 75 -12.89 -13.44 -9.74
CA GLU A 75 -13.57 -14.59 -9.12
C GLU A 75 -15.02 -14.71 -9.62
N ALA A 76 -15.71 -13.59 -9.82
CA ALA A 76 -17.07 -13.58 -10.36
C ALA A 76 -17.13 -14.16 -11.78
N GLN A 77 -16.13 -13.88 -12.63
CA GLN A 77 -15.99 -14.49 -13.96
C GLN A 77 -15.81 -16.01 -13.89
N ASP A 78 -15.21 -16.53 -12.82
CA ASP A 78 -15.05 -17.96 -12.56
C ASP A 78 -16.27 -18.58 -11.84
N GLY A 79 -17.39 -17.84 -11.76
CA GLY A 79 -18.63 -18.30 -11.14
C GLY A 79 -18.64 -18.22 -9.60
N LYS A 80 -17.65 -17.56 -8.99
CA LYS A 80 -17.53 -17.40 -7.54
C LYS A 80 -17.86 -15.97 -7.13
N VAL A 81 -19.03 -15.77 -6.55
CA VAL A 81 -19.42 -14.46 -6.01
C VAL A 81 -18.73 -14.27 -4.65
N VAL A 82 -17.77 -13.35 -4.60
CA VAL A 82 -17.12 -12.92 -3.35
C VAL A 82 -17.91 -11.77 -2.75
N LEU A 83 -18.59 -12.01 -1.63
CA LEU A 83 -19.23 -10.96 -0.85
C LEU A 83 -18.19 -10.33 0.08
N PRO A 84 -17.87 -9.01 -0.04
CA PRO A 84 -16.79 -8.41 0.74
C PRO A 84 -16.93 -8.61 2.25
N HIS A 85 -18.14 -8.45 2.80
CA HIS A 85 -18.42 -8.61 4.23
C HIS A 85 -18.22 -10.05 4.75
N ARG A 86 -18.10 -11.03 3.85
CA ARG A 86 -17.75 -12.44 4.16
C ARG A 86 -16.27 -12.76 3.93
N ALA A 87 -15.49 -11.81 3.39
CA ALA A 87 -14.05 -11.92 3.25
C ALA A 87 -13.33 -11.37 4.48
N LEU A 88 -12.13 -11.90 4.74
CA LEU A 88 -11.22 -11.44 5.78
C LEU A 88 -9.90 -11.01 5.13
N MET A 89 -9.57 -9.72 5.24
CA MET A 89 -8.25 -9.20 4.94
C MET A 89 -7.34 -9.44 6.14
N VAL A 90 -6.26 -10.19 5.94
CA VAL A 90 -5.23 -10.46 6.96
C VAL A 90 -3.95 -9.75 6.56
N GLY A 91 -3.35 -8.99 7.47
CA GLY A 91 -2.08 -8.32 7.19
C GLY A 91 -1.45 -7.70 8.44
N ASP A 92 -0.26 -7.16 8.28
CA ASP A 92 0.61 -6.72 9.36
C ASP A 92 0.72 -5.19 9.47
N ARG A 93 0.04 -4.44 8.59
CA ARG A 93 0.08 -2.98 8.55
C ARG A 93 -1.27 -2.33 8.61
N LEU A 94 -1.40 -1.34 9.47
CA LEU A 94 -2.64 -0.55 9.60
C LEU A 94 -2.93 0.26 8.33
N MET A 95 -1.92 0.95 7.81
CA MET A 95 -2.06 1.92 6.72
C MET A 95 -2.17 1.30 5.33
N THR A 96 -1.81 0.02 5.18
CA THR A 96 -1.95 -0.68 3.89
C THR A 96 -2.99 -1.77 4.00
N ASP A 97 -2.79 -2.81 4.81
CA ASP A 97 -3.69 -3.96 4.88
C ASP A 97 -5.06 -3.64 5.47
N ILE A 98 -5.08 -3.02 6.64
CA ILE A 98 -6.33 -2.76 7.34
C ILE A 98 -7.13 -1.67 6.62
N GLN A 99 -6.46 -0.63 6.13
CA GLN A 99 -7.10 0.39 5.30
C GLN A 99 -7.62 -0.20 3.98
N PHE A 100 -6.88 -1.09 3.33
CA PHE A 100 -7.34 -1.80 2.13
C PHE A 100 -8.58 -2.64 2.40
N GLY A 101 -8.53 -3.50 3.43
CA GLY A 101 -9.64 -4.38 3.80
C GLY A 101 -10.92 -3.60 4.11
N LYS A 102 -10.79 -2.50 4.87
CA LYS A 102 -11.90 -1.56 5.09
C LYS A 102 -12.39 -0.93 3.79
N GLY A 103 -11.48 -0.48 2.94
CA GLY A 103 -11.78 0.19 1.67
C GLY A 103 -12.53 -0.70 0.67
N ILE A 104 -12.38 -2.03 0.75
CA ILE A 104 -13.14 -2.99 -0.07
C ILE A 104 -14.39 -3.53 0.63
N GLY A 105 -14.65 -3.14 1.89
CA GLY A 105 -15.79 -3.63 2.68
C GLY A 105 -15.58 -5.00 3.31
N ALA A 106 -14.34 -5.47 3.44
CA ALA A 106 -13.99 -6.73 4.09
C ALA A 106 -13.81 -6.58 5.61
N ARG A 107 -13.94 -7.70 6.33
CA ARG A 107 -13.46 -7.77 7.71
C ARG A 107 -11.94 -7.73 7.70
N THR A 108 -11.31 -7.29 8.79
CA THR A 108 -9.85 -7.15 8.88
C THR A 108 -9.30 -7.85 10.11
N ALA A 109 -8.16 -8.53 9.97
CA ALA A 109 -7.36 -9.06 11.07
C ALA A 109 -5.92 -8.55 10.94
N LEU A 110 -5.46 -7.83 11.97
CA LEU A 110 -4.08 -7.39 12.07
C LEU A 110 -3.24 -8.47 12.77
N VAL A 111 -2.12 -8.84 12.17
CA VAL A 111 -1.12 -9.72 12.80
C VAL A 111 0.10 -8.92 13.25
N LEU A 112 0.64 -9.25 14.42
CA LEU A 112 1.77 -8.53 15.04
C LEU A 112 3.13 -9.18 14.76
N SER A 113 3.17 -10.13 13.83
CA SER A 113 4.40 -10.82 13.41
C SER A 113 5.25 -9.99 12.44
N GLY A 114 4.71 -8.90 11.90
CA GLY A 114 5.35 -8.08 10.87
C GLY A 114 5.69 -6.67 11.33
N ALA A 115 5.30 -5.69 10.50
CA ALA A 115 5.71 -4.30 10.60
C ALA A 115 5.11 -3.56 11.82
N GLU A 116 3.83 -3.76 12.15
CA GLU A 116 3.23 -3.13 13.33
C GLU A 116 3.55 -3.91 14.62
N LYS A 117 3.72 -3.16 15.71
CA LYS A 117 3.87 -3.69 17.07
C LYS A 117 2.70 -3.24 17.93
N LEU A 118 2.37 -4.03 18.95
CA LEU A 118 1.20 -3.77 19.82
C LEU A 118 1.20 -2.35 20.39
N THR A 119 2.35 -1.88 20.86
CA THR A 119 2.52 -0.54 21.44
C THR A 119 2.06 0.57 20.50
N ARG A 120 2.44 0.50 19.21
CA ARG A 120 2.02 1.47 18.20
C ARG A 120 0.54 1.35 17.86
N VAL A 121 -0.02 0.15 17.86
CA VAL A 121 -1.43 -0.09 17.57
C VAL A 121 -2.32 0.50 18.68
N GLU A 122 -1.90 0.41 19.93
CA GLU A 122 -2.62 0.94 21.09
C GLU A 122 -2.68 2.49 21.10
N GLU A 123 -1.70 3.15 20.49
CA GLU A 123 -1.66 4.61 20.34
C GLU A 123 -2.59 5.13 19.21
N VAL A 124 -2.94 4.27 18.26
CA VAL A 124 -3.72 4.65 17.08
C VAL A 124 -5.21 4.54 17.35
N ASP A 125 -5.95 5.63 17.09
CA ASP A 125 -7.41 5.57 17.02
C ASP A 125 -7.84 4.76 15.80
N VAL A 126 -8.12 3.48 16.04
CA VAL A 126 -8.51 2.46 15.04
C VAL A 126 -9.74 2.87 14.22
N LYS A 127 -10.58 3.77 14.74
CA LYS A 127 -11.74 4.31 14.01
C LYS A 127 -11.31 5.22 12.86
N ARG A 128 -10.13 5.85 12.95
CA ARG A 128 -9.64 6.79 11.93
C ARG A 128 -8.93 6.13 10.75
N ILE A 129 -8.52 4.87 10.85
CA ILE A 129 -7.71 4.15 9.83
C ILE A 129 -8.37 4.10 8.42
N GLY A 130 -9.68 4.39 8.29
CA GLY A 130 -10.37 4.52 7.00
C GLY A 130 -10.72 5.95 6.56
N ALA A 131 -10.40 6.97 7.36
CA ALA A 131 -10.76 8.38 7.13
C ALA A 131 -9.59 9.24 6.63
N TRP A 132 -8.36 8.74 6.66
CA TRP A 132 -7.19 9.45 6.15
C TRP A 132 -7.09 9.22 4.63
N GLY A 133 -7.59 10.19 3.87
CA GLY A 133 -7.71 10.11 2.42
C GLY A 133 -8.80 11.00 1.81
N GLN A 134 -9.39 11.90 2.59
CA GLN A 134 -10.07 13.10 2.11
C GLN A 134 -9.32 14.34 2.59
#